data_AF-A0A8C0EKY9-F1
#
_entry.id   AF-A0A8C0EKY9-F1
#
_cell.length_a   1.000
_cell.length_b   1.000
_cell.length_c   1.000
_cell.angle_alpha   90.00
_cell.angle_beta   90.00
_cell.angle_gamma   90.00
#
_symmetry.space_group_name_H-M   'P 1'
#
loop_
_entity.id
_entity.type
_entity.pdbx_description
1 polymer ?
#
loop_
_entity_poly.entity_id
_entity_poly.type
_entity_poly.pdbx_seq_one_letter_code
_entity_poly.pdbx_strand_id
1 'polypeptide(L)'
;MKRDGIRVGTWLWSPIKGLRSNRRGNIIKPTELSYFTYLIEHQVLSSDLQEIAKFLHKGEGLNKTAIGDYLGGRDPTNIQILQAFVACHQFANLNLVQALRQFLWSFRLPGEAQKIDRMMEAFANWYCKCNPGVFQSTDTCYILSFSIIMLNTSLHNPNVKDKPPFERFVSINRGIDKGGDLPEELLKVRRHPIF
;
A
#
# COMPACT_ATOMS: atom_id res chain seq x y z
N MET A 1 -1.66 -22.85 -19.37
CA MET A 1 -2.17 -23.27 -18.04
C MET A 1 -2.79 -22.07 -17.37
N LYS A 2 -4.10 -22.11 -17.16
CA LYS A 2 -4.92 -21.00 -16.66
C LYS A 2 -4.67 -20.80 -15.17
N ARG A 3 -4.52 -19.54 -14.74
CA ARG A 3 -4.41 -19.13 -13.33
C ARG A 3 -5.81 -19.20 -12.69
N ASP A 4 -6.19 -20.38 -12.22
CA ASP A 4 -7.45 -20.57 -11.51
C ASP A 4 -7.26 -20.34 -10.00
N GLY A 5 -7.68 -19.16 -9.54
CA GLY A 5 -8.56 -19.08 -8.37
C GLY A 5 -7.97 -19.27 -6.97
N ILE A 6 -7.04 -18.42 -6.54
CA ILE A 6 -7.04 -17.98 -5.13
C ILE A 6 -7.91 -16.72 -5.07
N ARG A 7 -9.22 -16.91 -4.87
CA ARG A 7 -10.15 -15.80 -4.59
C ARG A 7 -9.86 -15.30 -3.18
N VAL A 8 -8.89 -14.39 -3.05
CA VAL A 8 -8.75 -13.55 -1.85
C VAL A 8 -9.97 -12.62 -1.81
N GLY A 9 -11.05 -13.14 -1.23
CA GLY A 9 -12.23 -12.44 -0.72
C GLY A 9 -12.77 -11.29 -1.56
N THR A 10 -13.87 -11.54 -2.29
CA THR A 10 -14.84 -10.54 -2.76
C THR A 10 -15.34 -9.56 -1.67
N TRP A 11 -15.04 -9.81 -0.40
CA TRP A 11 -15.30 -8.94 0.74
C TRP A 11 -14.34 -7.74 0.87
N LEU A 12 -13.18 -7.78 0.20
CA LEU A 12 -12.18 -6.68 0.19
C LEU A 12 -12.70 -5.43 -0.54
N TRP A 13 -13.69 -5.61 -1.42
CA TRP A 13 -14.13 -4.60 -2.39
C TRP A 13 -15.49 -3.97 -2.07
N SER A 14 -16.08 -4.28 -0.91
CA SER A 14 -17.28 -3.56 -0.46
C SER A 14 -16.88 -2.14 -0.06
N PRO A 15 -17.42 -1.09 -0.70
CA PRO A 15 -17.13 0.27 -0.32
C PRO A 15 -17.44 0.43 1.17
N ILE A 16 -16.48 0.94 1.93
CA ILE A 16 -16.68 1.40 3.29
C ILE A 16 -17.76 2.48 3.21
N LYS A 17 -19.02 2.10 3.44
CA LYS A 17 -20.17 2.99 3.39
C LYS A 17 -20.06 3.94 4.58
N GLY A 18 -19.56 5.15 4.32
CA GLY A 18 -19.34 6.14 5.37
C GLY A 18 -18.83 7.49 4.90
N LEU A 19 -19.20 7.97 3.71
CA LEU A 19 -18.99 9.37 3.32
C LEU A 19 -20.30 9.93 2.75
N ARG A 20 -20.97 10.79 3.54
CA ARG A 20 -22.13 11.55 3.09
C ARG A 20 -21.66 12.61 2.08
N SER A 21 -22.29 12.60 0.91
CA SER A 21 -22.27 13.72 -0.03
C SER A 21 -22.84 14.98 0.64
N ASN A 22 -22.12 16.10 0.54
CA ASN A 22 -22.72 17.41 0.74
C ASN A 22 -22.93 18.07 -0.63
N ARG A 23 -24.20 18.32 -0.97
CA ARG A 23 -24.60 19.19 -2.07
C ARG A 23 -24.42 20.64 -1.61
N ARG A 24 -23.44 21.35 -2.15
CA ARG A 24 -23.45 22.82 -2.29
C ARG A 24 -22.38 23.22 -3.31
N GLY A 25 -22.80 24.03 -4.29
CA GLY A 25 -22.12 24.27 -5.55
C GLY A 25 -20.77 24.98 -5.48
N ASN A 26 -20.02 24.77 -6.56
CA ASN A 26 -18.87 25.49 -7.12
C ASN A 26 -17.87 26.17 -6.16
N ILE A 27 -16.67 25.58 -6.09
CA ILE A 27 -15.43 26.19 -6.59
C ILE A 27 -14.64 25.02 -7.22
N ILE A 28 -14.28 25.10 -8.51
CA ILE A 28 -13.31 24.15 -9.08
C ILE A 28 -11.97 24.50 -8.43
N LYS A 29 -11.64 23.84 -7.31
CA LYS A 29 -10.27 23.87 -6.80
C LYS A 29 -9.41 23.24 -7.89
N PRO A 30 -8.26 23.82 -8.27
CA PRO A 30 -7.28 23.10 -9.06
C PRO A 30 -7.07 21.77 -8.33
N THR A 31 -7.30 20.65 -9.00
CA THR A 31 -6.97 19.35 -8.41
C THR A 31 -5.50 19.43 -8.00
N GLU A 32 -5.09 18.93 -6.83
CA GLU A 32 -3.67 19.01 -6.44
C GLU A 32 -2.74 18.31 -7.47
N LEU A 33 -3.31 17.43 -8.32
CA LEU A 33 -2.71 16.95 -9.56
C LEU A 33 -2.23 18.09 -10.48
N SER A 34 -3.04 19.14 -10.65
CA SER A 34 -2.68 20.37 -11.37
C SER A 34 -1.57 21.15 -10.66
N TYR A 35 -1.39 21.03 -9.34
CA TYR A 35 -0.30 21.69 -8.64
C TYR A 35 1.06 21.02 -8.91
N PHE A 36 1.09 19.68 -9.01
CA PHE A 36 2.30 18.96 -9.41
C PHE A 36 2.70 19.24 -10.86
N THR A 37 1.73 19.20 -11.77
CA THR A 37 1.96 19.59 -13.17
C THR A 37 2.45 21.03 -13.25
N TYR A 38 1.85 21.94 -12.46
CA TYR A 38 2.29 23.33 -12.34
C TYR A 38 3.75 23.47 -11.83
N LEU A 39 4.14 22.74 -10.79
CA LEU A 39 5.51 22.78 -10.26
C LEU A 39 6.55 22.30 -11.28
N ILE A 40 6.22 21.29 -12.09
CA ILE A 40 7.07 20.78 -13.16
C ILE A 40 7.11 21.77 -14.34
N GLU A 41 5.96 22.30 -14.76
CA GLU A 41 5.84 23.26 -15.87
C GLU A 41 6.57 24.58 -15.57
N HIS A 42 6.56 25.03 -14.32
CA HIS A 42 7.27 26.22 -13.88
C HIS A 42 8.72 25.97 -13.42
N GLN A 43 9.28 24.79 -13.68
CA GLN A 43 10.66 24.37 -13.34
C GLN A 43 11.02 24.47 -11.85
N VAL A 44 10.03 24.49 -10.96
CA VAL A 44 10.24 24.42 -9.51
C VAL A 44 10.64 23.00 -9.10
N LEU A 45 10.14 22.00 -9.84
CA LEU A 45 10.56 20.60 -9.76
C LEU A 45 11.22 20.16 -11.06
N SER A 46 12.30 19.38 -10.98
CA SER A 46 12.91 18.80 -12.18
C SER A 46 11.97 17.78 -12.83
N SER A 47 12.09 17.59 -14.15
CA SER A 47 11.39 16.53 -14.88
C SER A 47 11.96 15.12 -14.62
N ASP A 48 13.00 15.01 -13.79
CA ASP A 48 13.59 13.73 -13.40
C ASP A 48 12.68 12.98 -12.43
N LEU A 49 12.35 11.73 -12.80
CA LEU A 49 11.41 10.88 -12.06
C LEU A 49 11.92 10.52 -10.66
N GLN A 50 13.24 10.41 -10.47
CA GLN A 50 13.84 10.10 -9.16
C GLN A 50 13.74 11.30 -8.23
N GLU A 51 13.98 12.51 -8.73
CA GLU A 51 13.82 13.73 -7.93
C GLU A 51 12.36 13.98 -7.55
N ILE A 52 11.41 13.73 -8.46
CA ILE A 52 9.97 13.76 -8.14
C ILE A 52 9.66 12.75 -7.02
N ALA A 53 10.14 11.50 -7.15
CA ALA A 53 9.92 10.47 -6.13
C ALA A 53 10.51 10.84 -4.76
N LYS A 54 11.73 11.39 -4.72
CA LYS A 54 12.37 11.87 -3.49
C LYS A 54 11.59 13.02 -2.85
N PHE A 55 11.09 13.95 -3.66
CA PHE A 55 10.27 15.06 -3.19
C PHE A 55 8.98 14.55 -2.54
N LEU A 56 8.26 13.64 -3.23
CA LEU A 56 7.07 12.99 -2.69
C LEU A 56 7.37 12.22 -1.39
N HIS A 57 8.51 11.54 -1.32
CA HIS A 57 8.91 10.75 -0.14
C HIS A 57 9.25 11.63 1.07
N LYS A 58 9.89 12.79 0.86
CA LYS A 58 10.12 13.77 1.94
C LYS A 58 8.79 14.31 2.49
N GLY A 59 7.83 14.58 1.61
CA GLY A 59 6.45 14.90 2.00
C GLY A 59 6.27 16.21 2.78
N GLU A 60 7.28 17.07 2.86
CA GLU A 60 7.21 18.33 3.60
C GLU A 60 6.21 19.29 2.94
N GLY A 61 5.14 19.64 3.68
CA GLY A 61 4.10 20.54 3.18
C GLY A 61 3.12 19.93 2.17
N LEU A 62 3.25 18.63 1.86
CA LEU A 62 2.38 17.94 0.90
C LEU A 62 1.21 17.22 1.57
N ASN A 63 0.06 17.22 0.90
CA ASN A 63 -1.10 16.46 1.32
C ASN A 63 -0.91 14.97 1.02
N LYS A 64 -0.86 14.13 2.06
CA LYS A 64 -0.69 12.67 1.92
C LYS A 64 -1.75 12.00 1.05
N THR A 65 -2.96 12.56 0.96
CA THR A 65 -4.02 12.06 0.07
C THR A 65 -3.67 12.31 -1.39
N ALA A 66 -3.19 13.53 -1.71
CA ALA A 66 -2.78 13.85 -3.07
C ALA A 66 -1.56 13.04 -3.52
N ILE A 67 -0.61 12.78 -2.62
CA ILE A 67 0.52 11.86 -2.89
C ILE A 67 -0.02 10.48 -3.27
N GLY A 68 -0.93 9.92 -2.47
CA GLY A 68 -1.54 8.61 -2.75
C GLY A 68 -2.28 8.56 -4.08
N ASP A 69 -3.05 9.60 -4.40
CA ASP A 69 -3.77 9.70 -5.67
C ASP A 69 -2.84 9.81 -6.88
N TYR A 70 -1.76 10.60 -6.77
CA TYR A 70 -0.76 10.74 -7.84
C TYR A 70 0.01 9.45 -8.08
N LEU A 71 0.51 8.82 -7.01
CA LEU A 71 1.25 7.55 -7.08
C LEU A 71 0.35 6.40 -7.56
N GLY A 72 -0.94 6.43 -7.23
CA GLY A 72 -1.95 5.49 -7.72
C GLY A 72 -2.36 5.71 -9.18
N GLY A 73 -1.81 6.71 -9.87
CA GLY A 73 -2.10 6.98 -11.29
C GLY A 73 -1.79 5.79 -12.20
N ARG A 74 -2.56 5.64 -13.29
CA ARG A 74 -2.37 4.57 -14.29
C ARG A 74 -1.40 4.94 -15.40
N ASP A 75 -1.02 6.22 -15.50
CA ASP A 75 -0.19 6.69 -16.59
C ASP A 75 1.24 6.17 -16.39
N PRO A 76 1.97 5.82 -17.46
CA PRO A 76 3.30 5.21 -17.36
C PRO A 76 4.27 6.00 -16.48
N THR A 77 4.19 7.33 -16.51
CA THR A 77 4.99 8.22 -15.68
C THR A 77 4.68 8.05 -14.19
N ASN A 78 3.40 7.97 -13.78
CA ASN A 78 3.04 7.72 -12.39
C ASN A 78 3.56 6.36 -11.91
N ILE A 79 3.48 5.34 -12.76
CA ILE A 79 3.98 3.99 -12.45
C ILE A 79 5.50 4.01 -12.22
N GLN A 80 6.25 4.70 -13.07
CA GLN A 80 7.70 4.84 -12.91
C GLN A 80 8.07 5.64 -11.65
N ILE A 81 7.33 6.72 -11.35
CA ILE A 81 7.51 7.50 -10.13
C ILE A 81 7.17 6.66 -8.89
N LEU A 82 6.11 5.83 -8.93
CA LEU A 82 5.79 4.90 -7.86
C LEU A 82 6.94 3.93 -7.61
N GLN A 83 7.53 3.35 -8.66
CA GLN A 83 8.68 2.46 -8.52
C GLN A 83 9.88 3.17 -7.88
N ALA A 84 10.18 4.39 -8.32
CA ALA A 84 11.24 5.23 -7.73
C ALA A 84 10.92 5.63 -6.27
N PHE A 85 9.65 5.90 -5.97
CA PHE A 85 9.18 6.27 -4.64
C PHE A 85 9.30 5.12 -3.65
N VAL A 86 8.89 3.91 -4.05
CA VAL A 86 9.09 2.72 -3.23
C VAL A 86 10.60 2.48 -3.03
N ALA A 87 11.41 2.70 -4.07
CA ALA A 87 12.86 2.58 -3.99
C ALA A 87 13.54 3.57 -3.02
N CYS A 88 12.88 4.68 -2.66
CA CYS A 88 13.36 5.60 -1.63
C CYS A 88 13.24 5.02 -0.20
N HIS A 89 12.48 3.93 -0.02
CA HIS A 89 12.30 3.31 1.29
C HIS A 89 13.40 2.27 1.57
N GLN A 90 14.02 2.41 2.75
CA GLN A 90 15.03 1.47 3.24
C GLN A 90 14.36 0.29 3.97
N PHE A 91 14.05 -0.79 3.25
CA PHE A 91 13.41 -1.98 3.83
C PHE A 91 14.37 -3.08 4.28
N ALA A 92 15.67 -2.94 4.02
CA ALA A 92 16.65 -3.94 4.43
C ALA A 92 16.64 -4.13 5.96
N ASN A 93 16.67 -5.39 6.41
CA ASN A 93 16.63 -5.80 7.82
C ASN A 93 15.32 -5.45 8.58
N LEU A 94 14.31 -4.93 7.89
CA LEU A 94 12.98 -4.76 8.47
C LEU A 94 12.14 -6.00 8.20
N ASN A 95 11.30 -6.39 9.16
CA ASN A 95 10.26 -7.37 8.88
C ASN A 95 9.13 -6.75 8.04
N LEU A 96 8.25 -7.60 7.49
CA LEU A 96 7.21 -7.15 6.56
C LEU A 96 6.28 -6.10 7.20
N VAL A 97 5.91 -6.28 8.47
CA VAL A 97 5.02 -5.36 9.20
C VAL A 97 5.67 -3.99 9.39
N GLN A 98 6.96 -3.95 9.71
CA GLN A 98 7.73 -2.72 9.86
C GLN A 98 7.84 -1.97 8.52
N ALA A 99 8.18 -2.69 7.45
CA ALA A 99 8.25 -2.12 6.10
C ALA A 99 6.89 -1.59 5.62
N LEU A 100 5.81 -2.36 5.83
CA LEU A 100 4.43 -1.96 5.53
C LEU A 100 4.04 -0.67 6.26
N ARG A 101 4.33 -0.61 7.56
CA ARG A 101 4.07 0.59 8.38
C ARG A 101 4.80 1.80 7.83
N GLN A 102 6.10 1.67 7.53
CA GLN A 102 6.89 2.76 6.99
C GLN A 102 6.34 3.23 5.63
N PHE A 103 6.04 2.28 4.75
CA PHE A 103 5.50 2.56 3.42
C PHE A 103 4.16 3.31 3.50
N LEU A 104 3.21 2.78 4.26
CA LEU A 104 1.85 3.31 4.37
C LEU A 104 1.74 4.54 5.29
N TRP A 105 2.82 4.91 5.97
CA TRP A 105 2.92 6.19 6.68
C TRP A 105 3.21 7.36 5.73
N SER A 106 3.87 7.09 4.59
CA SER A 106 4.33 8.13 3.68
C SER A 106 3.22 8.76 2.82
N PHE A 107 2.08 8.08 2.66
CA PHE A 107 0.91 8.58 1.92
C PHE A 107 -0.40 8.04 2.52
N ARG A 108 -1.55 8.52 2.04
CA ARG A 108 -2.86 7.91 2.34
C ARG A 108 -3.25 6.99 1.19
N LEU A 109 -3.58 5.74 1.50
CA LEU A 109 -4.04 4.79 0.49
C LEU A 109 -5.28 5.34 -0.24
N PRO A 110 -5.31 5.26 -1.57
CA PRO A 110 -6.49 5.62 -2.35
C PRO A 110 -7.65 4.66 -2.07
N GLY A 111 -8.89 5.09 -2.36
CA GLY A 111 -10.07 4.27 -2.16
C GLY A 111 -10.33 3.27 -3.28
N GLU A 112 -9.72 3.48 -4.46
CA GLU A 112 -9.94 2.69 -5.64
C GLU A 112 -9.08 1.44 -5.67
N ALA A 113 -9.76 0.31 -5.85
CA ALA A 113 -9.19 -1.03 -5.86
C ALA A 113 -7.90 -1.19 -6.66
N GLN A 114 -7.94 -0.72 -7.90
CA GLN A 114 -6.86 -0.86 -8.87
C GLN A 114 -5.63 -0.03 -8.51
N LYS A 115 -5.82 1.09 -7.79
CA LYS A 115 -4.71 1.92 -7.33
C LYS A 115 -3.98 1.24 -6.17
N ILE A 116 -4.74 0.75 -5.19
CA ILE A 116 -4.18 -0.01 -4.05
C ILE A 116 -3.39 -1.22 -4.55
N ASP A 117 -3.97 -1.99 -5.48
CA ASP A 117 -3.35 -3.17 -6.06
C ASP A 117 -1.95 -2.86 -6.62
N ARG A 118 -1.83 -1.82 -7.46
CA ARG A 118 -0.56 -1.37 -8.04
C ARG A 118 0.47 -0.94 -6.99
N MET A 119 0.01 -0.22 -5.95
CA MET A 119 0.90 0.23 -4.87
C MET A 119 1.44 -0.94 -4.06
N MET A 120 0.60 -1.93 -3.78
CA MET A 120 0.98 -3.12 -3.03
C MET A 120 1.88 -4.07 -3.85
N GLU A 121 1.67 -4.16 -5.16
CA GLU A 121 2.57 -4.90 -6.06
C GLU A 121 3.96 -4.25 -6.11
N ALA A 122 4.04 -2.92 -6.23
CA ALA A 122 5.31 -2.19 -6.20
C ALA A 122 6.04 -2.38 -4.87
N PHE A 123 5.30 -2.29 -3.75
CA PHE A 123 5.82 -2.56 -2.41
C PHE A 123 6.40 -3.97 -2.27
N ALA A 124 5.62 -5.00 -2.64
CA ALA A 124 6.05 -6.39 -2.48
C ALA A 124 7.31 -6.69 -3.31
N ASN A 125 7.36 -6.20 -4.55
CA ASN A 125 8.53 -6.33 -5.42
C ASN A 125 9.78 -5.71 -4.77
N TRP A 126 9.66 -4.48 -4.26
CA TRP A 126 10.79 -3.82 -3.62
C TRP A 126 11.21 -4.49 -2.31
N TYR A 127 10.25 -4.88 -1.46
CA TYR A 127 10.55 -5.57 -0.21
C TYR A 127 11.33 -6.87 -0.44
N CYS A 128 10.91 -7.69 -1.40
CA CYS A 128 11.61 -8.94 -1.72
C CYS A 128 13.00 -8.69 -2.29
N LYS A 129 13.19 -7.60 -3.05
CA LYS A 129 14.50 -7.18 -3.55
C LYS A 129 15.43 -6.73 -2.43
N CYS A 130 14.92 -6.02 -1.42
CA CYS A 130 15.70 -5.60 -0.26
C CYS A 130 16.00 -6.73 0.74
N ASN A 131 15.18 -7.77 0.77
CA ASN A 131 15.26 -8.86 1.74
C ASN A 131 15.25 -10.23 1.03
N PRO A 132 16.31 -10.56 0.27
CA PRO A 132 16.38 -11.82 -0.46
C PRO A 132 16.32 -13.01 0.51
N GLY A 133 15.54 -14.02 0.17
CA GLY A 133 15.39 -15.26 0.96
C GLY A 133 14.33 -15.21 2.06
N VAL A 134 13.69 -14.06 2.32
CA VAL A 134 12.56 -13.99 3.28
C VAL A 134 11.29 -14.64 2.72
N PHE A 135 11.03 -14.47 1.43
CA PHE A 135 9.90 -15.07 0.72
C PHE A 135 10.39 -15.82 -0.52
N GLN A 136 9.78 -16.96 -0.86
CA GLN A 136 10.14 -17.67 -2.10
C GLN A 136 9.50 -17.08 -3.36
N SER A 137 8.48 -16.23 -3.20
CA SER A 137 7.82 -15.51 -4.28
C SER A 137 7.39 -14.12 -3.82
N THR A 138 7.45 -13.15 -4.73
CA THR A 138 6.83 -11.83 -4.52
C THR A 138 5.32 -11.96 -4.28
N ASP A 139 4.66 -12.93 -4.91
CA ASP A 139 3.22 -13.16 -4.73
C ASP A 139 2.89 -13.46 -3.26
N THR A 140 3.74 -14.22 -2.58
CA THR A 140 3.58 -14.54 -1.16
C THR A 140 3.72 -13.29 -0.29
N CYS A 141 4.70 -12.44 -0.60
CA CYS A 141 4.87 -11.15 0.07
C CYS A 141 3.65 -10.24 -0.15
N TYR A 142 3.12 -10.19 -1.37
CA TYR A 142 1.93 -9.43 -1.73
C TYR A 142 0.69 -9.93 -0.97
N ILE A 143 0.41 -11.24 -1.01
CA ILE A 143 -0.75 -11.86 -0.35
C ILE A 143 -0.67 -11.60 1.17
N LEU A 144 0.49 -11.86 1.77
CA LEU A 144 0.67 -11.65 3.20
C LEU A 144 0.50 -10.18 3.59
N SER A 145 0.97 -9.25 2.75
CA SER A 145 0.80 -7.82 2.98
C SER A 145 -0.68 -7.42 3.04
N PHE A 146 -1.50 -7.92 2.12
CA PHE A 146 -2.95 -7.72 2.17
C PHE A 146 -3.58 -8.36 3.41
N SER A 147 -3.20 -9.60 3.74
CA SER A 147 -3.67 -10.27 4.95
C SER A 147 -3.39 -9.44 6.21
N ILE A 148 -2.21 -8.81 6.30
CA ILE A 148 -1.82 -7.95 7.42
C ILE A 148 -2.68 -6.68 7.48
N ILE A 149 -2.93 -6.02 6.34
CA ILE A 149 -3.79 -4.83 6.27
C ILE A 149 -5.23 -5.16 6.71
N MET A 150 -5.74 -6.31 6.25
CA MET A 150 -7.07 -6.81 6.64
C MET A 150 -7.14 -7.09 8.14
N LEU A 151 -6.12 -7.77 8.69
CA LEU A 151 -6.05 -8.07 10.11
C LEU A 151 -6.08 -6.77 10.94
N ASN A 152 -5.31 -5.75 10.56
CA ASN A 152 -5.28 -4.47 11.26
C ASN A 152 -6.68 -3.81 11.27
N THR A 153 -7.37 -3.86 10.13
CA THR A 153 -8.76 -3.36 10.04
C THR A 153 -9.69 -4.10 10.99
N SER A 154 -9.57 -5.43 11.11
CA SER A 154 -10.39 -6.22 12.04
C SER A 154 -10.04 -5.99 13.52
N LEU A 155 -8.76 -5.82 13.86
CA LEU A 155 -8.31 -5.66 15.26
C LEU A 155 -8.67 -4.29 15.84
N HIS A 156 -8.70 -3.25 15.00
CA HIS A 156 -8.86 -1.85 15.45
C HIS A 156 -10.20 -1.22 15.07
N ASN A 157 -11.04 -1.90 14.28
CA ASN A 157 -12.40 -1.42 14.02
C ASN A 157 -13.31 -1.68 15.24
N PRO A 158 -13.85 -0.64 15.90
CA PRO A 158 -14.70 -0.80 17.09
C PRO A 158 -16.02 -1.53 16.80
N ASN A 159 -16.42 -1.64 15.53
CA ASN A 159 -17.61 -2.38 15.12
C ASN A 159 -17.38 -3.90 15.06
N VAL A 160 -16.13 -4.38 15.14
CA VAL A 160 -15.79 -5.80 15.17
C VAL A 160 -15.75 -6.25 16.62
N LYS A 161 -16.79 -6.97 17.06
CA LYS A 161 -16.92 -7.47 18.44
C LYS A 161 -15.96 -8.64 18.71
N ASP A 162 -15.87 -9.57 17.77
CA ASP A 162 -15.00 -10.74 17.87
C ASP A 162 -13.72 -10.52 17.08
N LYS A 163 -12.67 -10.12 17.80
CA LYS A 163 -11.36 -9.90 17.20
C LYS A 163 -10.71 -11.25 16.89
N PRO A 164 -10.24 -11.48 15.66
CA PRO A 164 -9.64 -12.76 15.30
C PRO A 164 -8.39 -13.02 16.16
N PRO A 165 -8.27 -14.22 16.76
CA PRO A 165 -7.07 -14.58 17.51
C PRO A 165 -5.89 -14.78 16.56
N PHE A 166 -4.67 -14.68 17.10
CA PHE A 166 -3.44 -14.78 16.32
C PHE A 166 -3.34 -16.11 15.55
N GLU A 167 -3.76 -17.19 16.18
CA GLU A 167 -3.78 -18.55 15.64
C GLU A 167 -4.68 -18.65 14.40
N ARG A 168 -5.77 -17.86 14.38
CA ARG A 168 -6.65 -17.79 13.20
C ARG A 168 -5.95 -17.10 12.04
N PHE A 169 -5.17 -16.05 12.31
CA PHE A 169 -4.37 -15.38 11.28
C PHE A 169 -3.28 -16.31 10.72
N VAL A 170 -2.59 -17.06 11.58
CA VAL A 170 -1.60 -18.07 11.15
C VAL A 170 -2.27 -19.14 10.28
N SER A 171 -3.43 -19.67 10.72
CA SER A 171 -4.16 -20.70 9.97
C SER A 171 -4.61 -20.24 8.58
N ILE A 172 -4.99 -18.97 8.40
CA ILE A 172 -5.45 -18.44 7.11
C ILE A 172 -4.28 -18.25 6.13
N ASN A 173 -3.07 -18.06 6.64
CA ASN A 173 -1.86 -17.86 5.83
C ASN A 173 -0.96 -19.11 5.78
N ARG A 174 -1.48 -20.30 6.14
CA ARG A 174 -0.74 -21.56 5.90
C ARG A 174 -0.69 -21.89 4.42
N GLY A 175 0.43 -22.44 3.97
CA GLY A 175 0.63 -22.89 2.58
C GLY A 175 0.79 -21.78 1.53
N ILE A 176 0.81 -20.50 1.91
CA ILE A 176 0.87 -19.40 0.93
C ILE A 176 2.26 -19.21 0.28
N ASP A 177 3.31 -19.84 0.83
CA ASP A 177 4.66 -19.78 0.29
C ASP A 177 4.95 -21.01 -0.59
N LYS A 178 4.34 -21.05 -1.79
CA LYS A 178 4.40 -22.17 -2.74
C LYS A 178 3.99 -23.53 -2.13
N GLY A 179 2.97 -23.52 -1.27
CA GLY A 179 2.51 -24.71 -0.55
C GLY A 179 3.20 -24.93 0.80
N GLY A 180 4.23 -24.14 1.12
CA GLY A 180 4.89 -24.12 2.42
C GLY A 180 4.28 -23.10 3.39
N ASP A 181 4.55 -23.31 4.68
CA ASP A 181 4.18 -22.38 5.75
C ASP A 181 5.27 -21.33 5.98
N LEU A 182 4.85 -20.10 6.26
CA LEU A 182 5.77 -19.03 6.63
C LEU A 182 6.26 -19.19 8.08
N PRO A 183 7.51 -18.80 8.38
CA PRO A 183 8.00 -18.70 9.75
C PRO A 183 7.06 -17.88 10.64
N GLU A 184 6.74 -18.39 11.83
CA GLU A 184 5.80 -17.74 12.74
C GLU A 184 6.23 -16.32 13.15
N GLU A 185 7.54 -16.07 13.19
CA GLU A 185 8.10 -14.73 13.44
C GLU A 185 7.71 -13.69 12.39
N LEU A 186 7.50 -14.09 11.13
CA LEU A 186 6.99 -13.19 10.08
C LEU A 186 5.49 -12.92 10.25
N LEU A 187 4.78 -13.85 10.88
CA LEU A 187 3.35 -13.76 11.11
C LEU A 187 3.02 -12.97 12.38
N LYS A 188 3.93 -12.93 13.37
CA LYS A 188 3.78 -12.21 14.65
C LYS A 188 3.58 -10.70 14.45
N VAL A 189 2.35 -10.30 14.17
CA VAL A 189 1.90 -8.92 14.22
C VAL A 189 1.70 -8.55 15.70
N ARG A 190 2.62 -7.77 16.28
CA ARG A 190 2.40 -7.20 17.63
C ARG A 190 1.11 -6.38 17.61
N ARG A 191 0.29 -6.47 18.67
CA ARG A 191 -1.05 -5.87 18.83
C ARG A 191 -1.14 -4.33 18.69
N HIS A 192 -0.11 -3.67 18.18
CA HIS A 192 -0.11 -2.24 17.93
C HIS A 192 -0.63 -1.96 16.52
N PRO A 193 -1.50 -0.94 16.37
CA PRO A 193 -2.07 -0.58 15.07
C PRO A 193 -0.96 -0.33 14.06
N ILE A 194 -1.12 -0.80 12.83
CA ILE A 194 -0.15 -0.67 11.74
C ILE A 194 -0.15 0.75 11.14
N PHE A 195 -1.28 1.46 11.24
CA PHE A 195 -1.50 2.82 10.75
C PHE A 195 -1.88 3.76 11.88
#